data_AF-A0AAU0U5E9-F1
#
_entry.id   AF-A0AAU0U5E9-F1
#
_cell.length_a   1.000
_cell.length_b   1.000
_cell.length_c   1.000
_cell.angle_alpha   90.00
_cell.angle_beta   90.00
_cell.angle_gamma   90.00
#
_symmetry.space_group_name_H-M   'P 1'
#
loop_
_entity.id
_entity.type
_entity.pdbx_description
1 polymer ?
#
loop_
_entity_poly.entity_id
_entity_poly.type
_entity_poly.pdbx_seq_one_letter_code
_entity_poly.pdbx_strand_id
1 'polypeptide(L)'
;MREDNVFSWGERSDFPHLALALGEPSPATLMNCIDGREALPFDLAKRIADRYGCSLEWLINGSSSMFPYPEIGGDYREFFEPAIRGTGINIKLVRLCTSEDAEGNPGRHDGTLLIFRCKDDKLSIAAGYSGRFYLNGHMGGGGHSCLEGFVNFLNQNQNVQFSEYNCTAPIDESAMWDHHPNYYLDLKHCSQASWLYPLRAGRSPSSIDWTQQHAYMSPKQSDQLLS
;
A
#
# COMPACT_ATOMS: atom_id res chain seq x y z
N MET A 1 11.56 1.39 -9.91
CA MET A 1 12.50 0.72 -8.96
C MET A 1 13.39 1.70 -8.18
N ARG A 2 14.32 2.45 -8.80
CA ARG A 2 15.17 3.41 -8.06
C ARG A 2 14.38 4.63 -7.57
N GLU A 3 13.51 5.17 -8.43
CA GLU A 3 12.60 6.26 -8.09
C GLU A 3 11.60 5.87 -7.00
N ASP A 4 11.30 4.58 -6.86
CA ASP A 4 10.36 4.05 -5.86
C ASP A 4 11.05 3.66 -4.54
N ASN A 5 12.35 3.93 -4.38
CA ASN A 5 13.14 3.51 -3.21
C ASN A 5 13.04 2.01 -2.90
N VAL A 6 13.13 1.15 -3.92
CA VAL A 6 13.18 -0.31 -3.72
C VAL A 6 14.51 -0.76 -3.11
N PHE A 7 15.58 -0.03 -3.40
CA PHE A 7 16.93 -0.31 -2.90
C PHE A 7 17.18 0.38 -1.56
N SER A 8 17.81 -0.33 -0.63
CA SER A 8 18.18 0.24 0.67
C SER A 8 19.24 1.34 0.51
N TRP A 9 19.40 2.19 1.53
CA TRP A 9 20.42 3.24 1.52
C TRP A 9 21.82 2.64 1.34
N GLY A 10 22.53 3.05 0.28
CA GLY A 10 23.84 2.51 -0.08
C GLY A 10 23.83 1.20 -0.88
N GLU A 11 22.67 0.58 -1.10
CA GLU A 11 22.55 -0.59 -1.98
C GLU A 11 22.76 -0.18 -3.43
N ARG A 12 23.69 -0.86 -4.10
CA ARG A 12 23.99 -0.62 -5.51
C ARG A 12 22.94 -1.30 -6.38
N SER A 13 22.46 -0.57 -7.38
CA SER A 13 21.41 -1.04 -8.30
C SER A 13 21.94 -1.40 -9.69
N ASP A 14 23.25 -1.60 -9.84
CA ASP A 14 23.84 -2.09 -11.10
C ASP A 14 23.72 -3.60 -11.21
N PHE A 15 23.63 -4.13 -12.44
CA PHE A 15 23.33 -5.54 -12.69
C PHE A 15 24.25 -6.52 -11.96
N PRO A 16 25.57 -6.29 -11.84
CA PRO A 16 26.42 -7.14 -11.01
C PRO A 16 26.00 -7.24 -9.54
N HIS A 17 25.64 -6.12 -8.92
CA HIS A 17 25.18 -6.11 -7.54
C HIS A 17 23.77 -6.70 -7.38
N LEU A 18 22.90 -6.52 -8.38
CA LEU A 18 21.60 -7.19 -8.41
C LEU A 18 21.75 -8.71 -8.48
N ALA A 19 22.62 -9.21 -9.38
CA ALA A 19 22.90 -10.63 -9.49
C ALA A 19 23.45 -11.21 -8.17
N LEU A 20 24.39 -10.50 -7.55
CA LEU A 20 24.92 -10.87 -6.23
C LEU A 20 23.82 -10.91 -5.16
N ALA A 21 22.96 -9.90 -5.12
CA ALA A 21 21.85 -9.78 -4.16
C ALA A 21 20.76 -10.85 -4.37
N LEU A 22 20.63 -11.36 -5.60
CA LEU A 22 19.78 -12.49 -5.95
C LEU A 22 20.44 -13.84 -5.64
N GLY A 23 21.73 -13.86 -5.30
CA GLY A 23 22.47 -15.09 -5.01
C GLY A 23 22.97 -15.82 -6.26
N GLU A 24 23.08 -15.13 -7.40
CA GLU A 24 23.70 -15.71 -8.59
C GLU A 24 25.21 -15.92 -8.37
N PRO A 25 25.79 -17.03 -8.87
CA PRO A 25 27.22 -17.31 -8.73
C PRO A 25 28.07 -16.32 -9.55
N SER A 26 27.48 -15.65 -10.52
CA SER A 26 28.12 -14.64 -11.35
C SER A 26 27.06 -13.70 -11.95
N PRO A 27 27.43 -12.49 -12.41
CA PRO A 27 26.49 -11.60 -13.07
C PRO A 27 26.09 -12.03 -14.49
N ALA A 28 26.75 -13.05 -15.05
CA ALA A 28 26.58 -13.45 -16.44
C ALA A 28 25.14 -13.86 -16.77
N THR A 29 24.48 -14.66 -15.92
CA THR A 29 23.10 -15.12 -16.13
C THR A 29 22.15 -13.93 -16.30
N LEU A 30 22.19 -12.99 -15.36
CA LEU A 30 21.30 -11.82 -15.37
C LEU A 30 21.59 -10.92 -16.58
N MET A 31 22.86 -10.69 -16.89
CA MET A 31 23.26 -9.90 -18.07
C MET A 31 22.83 -10.56 -19.38
N ASN A 32 22.99 -11.89 -19.53
CA ASN A 32 22.54 -12.62 -20.71
C ASN A 32 21.01 -12.55 -20.87
N CYS A 33 20.25 -12.59 -19.77
CA CYS A 33 18.80 -12.41 -19.80
C CYS A 33 18.41 -11.01 -20.30
N ILE A 34 19.06 -9.97 -19.79
CA ILE A 34 18.79 -8.57 -20.17
C ILE A 34 19.17 -8.30 -21.62
N ASP A 35 20.28 -8.86 -22.08
CA ASP A 35 20.74 -8.75 -23.46
C ASP A 35 19.91 -9.60 -24.45
N GLY A 36 18.91 -10.35 -23.97
CA GLY A 36 18.07 -11.24 -24.77
C GLY A 36 18.82 -12.47 -25.32
N ARG A 37 19.97 -12.82 -24.74
CA ARG A 37 20.78 -13.97 -25.14
C ARG A 37 20.30 -15.27 -24.51
N GLU A 38 19.68 -15.18 -23.33
CA GLU A 38 19.09 -16.29 -22.61
C GLU A 38 17.69 -15.93 -22.12
N ALA A 39 16.82 -16.93 -21.96
CA ALA A 39 15.52 -16.74 -21.33
C ALA A 39 15.67 -16.64 -19.80
N LEU A 40 14.83 -15.84 -19.15
CA LEU A 40 14.80 -15.72 -17.70
C LEU A 40 14.41 -17.06 -17.04
N PRO A 41 15.30 -17.70 -16.25
CA PRO A 41 14.95 -18.94 -15.57
C PRO A 41 13.85 -18.71 -14.52
N PHE A 42 12.91 -19.65 -14.37
CA PHE A 42 11.79 -19.50 -13.41
C PHE A 42 12.23 -19.34 -11.95
N ASP A 43 13.31 -20.02 -11.55
CA ASP A 43 13.87 -19.85 -10.21
C ASP A 43 14.42 -18.43 -9.99
N LEU A 44 15.12 -17.88 -10.98
CA LEU A 44 15.63 -16.52 -10.93
C LEU A 44 14.46 -15.51 -10.93
N ALA A 45 13.44 -15.71 -11.77
CA ALA A 45 12.22 -14.90 -11.77
C ALA A 45 11.55 -14.88 -10.39
N LYS A 46 11.43 -16.04 -9.74
CA LYS A 46 10.86 -16.17 -8.39
C LYS A 46 11.69 -15.40 -7.37
N ARG A 47 13.02 -15.52 -7.39
CA ARG A 47 13.91 -14.77 -6.48
C ARG A 47 13.81 -13.25 -6.71
N ILE A 48 13.67 -12.80 -7.96
CA ILE A 48 13.42 -11.39 -8.28
C ILE A 48 12.10 -10.93 -7.68
N ALA A 49 11.00 -11.66 -7.92
CA ALA A 49 9.68 -11.35 -7.39
C ALA A 49 9.67 -11.30 -5.85
N ASP A 50 10.25 -12.30 -5.20
CA ASP A 50 10.30 -12.40 -3.74
C ASP A 50 11.13 -11.27 -3.10
N ARG A 51 12.25 -10.90 -3.73
CA ARG A 51 13.17 -9.87 -3.21
C ARG A 51 12.65 -8.45 -3.45
N TYR A 52 12.10 -8.18 -4.63
CA TYR A 52 11.77 -6.83 -5.08
C TYR A 52 10.26 -6.53 -5.13
N GLY A 53 9.43 -7.50 -4.71
CA GLY A 53 7.98 -7.29 -4.60
C GLY A 53 7.25 -7.10 -5.93
N CYS A 54 7.83 -7.55 -7.05
CA CYS A 54 7.19 -7.47 -8.36
C CYS A 54 6.42 -8.75 -8.72
N SER A 55 5.55 -8.65 -9.72
CA SER A 55 4.72 -9.75 -10.23
C SER A 55 5.58 -10.81 -10.94
N LEU A 56 5.51 -12.05 -10.44
CA LEU A 56 6.12 -13.21 -11.11
C LEU A 56 5.48 -13.47 -12.48
N GLU A 57 4.17 -13.23 -12.60
CA GLU A 57 3.45 -13.37 -13.87
C GLU A 57 4.04 -12.40 -14.89
N TRP A 58 4.13 -11.11 -14.52
CA TRP A 58 4.73 -10.08 -15.37
C TRP A 58 6.17 -10.41 -15.80
N LEU A 59 6.99 -10.94 -14.89
CA LEU A 59 8.36 -11.36 -15.21
C LEU A 59 8.43 -12.49 -16.24
N ILE A 60 7.45 -13.40 -16.25
CA ILE A 60 7.49 -14.62 -17.07
C ILE A 60 6.89 -14.40 -18.46
N ASN A 61 5.78 -13.67 -18.54
CA ASN A 61 5.01 -13.57 -19.79
C ASN A 61 4.64 -12.12 -20.17
N GLY A 62 4.99 -11.13 -19.34
CA GLY A 62 4.66 -9.72 -19.57
C GLY A 62 3.18 -9.36 -19.42
N SER A 63 2.31 -10.28 -19.00
CA SER A 63 0.92 -9.95 -18.63
C SER A 63 0.85 -9.34 -17.23
N SER A 64 -0.26 -8.67 -16.92
CA SER A 64 -0.48 -7.93 -15.66
C SER A 64 0.43 -6.70 -15.50
N SER A 65 0.38 -6.05 -14.32
CA SER A 65 1.26 -4.95 -13.95
C SER A 65 2.52 -5.47 -13.24
N MET A 66 3.62 -4.70 -13.34
CA MET A 66 4.86 -5.02 -12.62
C MET A 66 4.64 -5.06 -11.10
N PHE A 67 3.84 -4.14 -10.58
CA PHE A 67 3.42 -4.11 -9.18
C PHE A 67 1.90 -4.25 -9.10
N PRO A 68 1.36 -5.37 -8.59
CA PRO A 68 -0.07 -5.59 -8.58
C PRO A 68 -0.77 -4.84 -7.44
N TYR A 69 -1.82 -4.09 -7.79
CA TYR A 69 -2.75 -3.47 -6.85
C TYR A 69 -4.17 -3.96 -7.17
N PRO A 70 -4.58 -5.14 -6.68
CA PRO A 70 -5.95 -5.60 -6.84
C PRO A 70 -6.95 -4.68 -6.14
N GLU A 71 -8.14 -4.53 -6.74
CA GLU A 71 -9.30 -3.91 -6.08
C GLU A 71 -9.79 -4.85 -4.98
N ILE A 72 -9.65 -4.45 -3.72
CA ILE A 72 -10.02 -5.27 -2.56
C ILE A 72 -11.16 -4.66 -1.75
N GLY A 73 -11.75 -3.53 -2.17
CA GLY A 73 -12.86 -2.89 -1.47
C GLY A 73 -14.10 -3.78 -1.33
N GLY A 74 -14.29 -4.75 -2.24
CA GLY A 74 -15.35 -5.77 -2.16
C GLY A 74 -14.98 -7.02 -1.35
N ASP A 75 -13.70 -7.32 -1.18
CA ASP A 75 -13.21 -8.53 -0.51
C ASP A 75 -11.91 -8.29 0.28
N TYR A 76 -11.94 -7.29 1.16
CA TYR A 76 -10.79 -6.97 1.99
C TYR A 76 -10.56 -8.04 3.08
N ARG A 77 -11.55 -8.87 3.42
CA ARG A 77 -11.40 -9.85 4.51
C ARG A 77 -10.26 -10.82 4.25
N GLU A 78 -10.17 -11.37 3.04
CA GLU A 78 -9.06 -12.25 2.64
C GLU A 78 -7.71 -11.53 2.66
N PHE A 79 -7.67 -10.27 2.25
CA PHE A 79 -6.46 -9.45 2.30
C PHE A 79 -5.97 -9.24 3.74
N PHE A 80 -6.88 -9.06 4.71
CA PHE A 80 -6.52 -8.80 6.10
C PHE A 80 -6.29 -10.07 6.92
N GLU A 81 -6.74 -11.24 6.47
CA GLU A 81 -6.70 -12.50 7.22
C GLU A 81 -5.31 -12.83 7.80
N PRO A 82 -4.18 -12.66 7.06
CA PRO A 82 -2.86 -12.92 7.63
C PRO A 82 -2.51 -11.99 8.80
N ALA A 83 -2.97 -10.74 8.77
CA ALA A 83 -2.76 -9.78 9.85
C ALA A 83 -3.64 -10.06 11.07
N ILE A 84 -4.84 -10.64 10.85
CA ILE A 84 -5.76 -11.02 11.93
C ILE A 84 -5.23 -12.25 12.69
N ARG A 85 -4.71 -13.25 11.97
CA ARG A 85 -4.23 -14.50 12.57
C ARG A 85 -2.77 -14.47 13.02
N GLY A 86 -1.97 -13.59 12.44
CA GLY A 86 -0.52 -13.53 12.65
C GLY A 86 -0.09 -12.42 13.59
N THR A 87 1.21 -12.42 13.92
CA THR A 87 1.90 -11.32 14.60
C THR A 87 2.95 -10.72 13.67
N GLY A 88 3.39 -9.49 13.95
CA GLY A 88 4.44 -8.83 13.15
C GLY A 88 3.98 -8.39 11.76
N ILE A 89 2.68 -8.13 11.61
CA ILE A 89 2.10 -7.58 10.38
C ILE A 89 1.43 -6.25 10.72
N ASN A 90 1.91 -5.18 10.10
CA ASN A 90 1.32 -3.85 10.17
C ASN A 90 0.54 -3.58 8.87
N ILE A 91 -0.70 -3.13 8.99
CA ILE A 91 -1.47 -2.61 7.87
C ILE A 91 -1.30 -1.11 7.77
N LYS A 92 -0.66 -0.66 6.69
CA LYS A 92 -0.59 0.76 6.36
C LYS A 92 -1.76 1.15 5.46
N LEU A 93 -2.54 2.11 5.91
CA LEU A 93 -3.66 2.70 5.19
C LEU A 93 -3.23 4.05 4.65
N VAL A 94 -3.15 4.19 3.33
CA VAL A 94 -2.62 5.40 2.68
C VAL A 94 -3.71 6.04 1.85
N ARG A 95 -4.17 7.22 2.28
CA ARG A 95 -5.09 8.07 1.52
C ARG A 95 -4.29 8.83 0.46
N LEU A 96 -4.71 8.77 -0.80
CA LEU A 96 -4.16 9.62 -1.84
C LEU A 96 -4.76 11.02 -1.78
N CYS A 97 -3.89 12.02 -1.84
CA CYS A 97 -4.21 13.44 -1.80
C CYS A 97 -3.72 14.06 -3.11
N THR A 98 -4.54 13.98 -4.16
CA THR A 98 -4.19 14.54 -5.47
C THR A 98 -4.61 15.99 -5.57
N SER A 99 -3.78 16.81 -6.23
CA SER A 99 -4.07 18.21 -6.50
C SER A 99 -5.38 18.39 -7.29
N GLU A 100 -6.00 19.55 -7.13
CA GLU A 100 -7.10 19.97 -8.00
C GLU A 100 -6.57 20.25 -9.42
N ASP A 101 -7.42 20.02 -10.43
CA ASP A 101 -7.15 20.44 -11.80
C ASP A 101 -7.25 21.98 -11.95
N ALA A 102 -6.99 22.50 -13.15
CA ALA A 102 -7.03 23.93 -13.41
C ALA A 102 -8.44 24.54 -13.21
N GLU A 103 -9.46 23.69 -13.24
CA GLU A 103 -10.88 24.00 -13.07
C GLU A 103 -11.34 23.86 -11.61
N GLY A 104 -10.45 23.48 -10.68
CA GLY A 104 -10.74 23.34 -9.25
C GLY A 104 -11.45 22.04 -8.89
N ASN A 105 -11.48 21.05 -9.79
CA ASN A 105 -12.02 19.73 -9.48
C ASN A 105 -10.94 18.91 -8.76
N PRO A 106 -11.30 18.13 -7.71
CA PRO A 106 -10.38 17.19 -7.10
C PRO A 106 -9.81 16.24 -8.15
N GLY A 107 -8.50 15.98 -8.08
CA GLY A 107 -7.88 14.99 -8.94
C GLY A 107 -8.61 13.64 -8.86
N ARG A 108 -8.66 12.94 -9.99
CA ARG A 108 -9.46 11.71 -10.18
C ARG A 108 -9.28 10.65 -9.09
N HIS A 109 -8.10 10.60 -8.47
CA HIS A 109 -7.75 9.62 -7.46
C HIS A 109 -7.76 10.15 -6.03
N ASP A 110 -8.16 11.41 -5.80
CA ASP A 110 -8.24 11.97 -4.45
C ASP A 110 -9.16 11.11 -3.57
N GLY A 111 -8.70 10.82 -2.36
CA GLY A 111 -9.41 9.97 -1.42
C GLY A 111 -9.32 8.48 -1.73
N THR A 112 -8.66 8.04 -2.81
CA THR A 112 -8.42 6.61 -3.02
C THR A 112 -7.62 6.06 -1.84
N LEU A 113 -8.07 4.93 -1.29
CA LEU A 113 -7.38 4.26 -0.21
C LEU A 113 -6.51 3.14 -0.78
N LEU A 114 -5.19 3.30 -0.64
CA LEU A 114 -4.24 2.21 -0.80
C LEU A 114 -4.06 1.49 0.53
N ILE A 115 -3.92 0.17 0.47
CA ILE A 115 -3.81 -0.69 1.64
C ILE A 115 -2.59 -1.56 1.44
N PHE A 116 -1.63 -1.43 2.36
CA PHE A 116 -0.38 -2.19 2.33
C PHE A 116 -0.28 -3.08 3.55
N ARG A 117 0.03 -4.36 3.32
CA ARG A 117 0.32 -5.33 4.38
C ARG A 117 1.83 -5.53 4.44
N CYS A 118 2.44 -4.93 5.46
CA CYS A 118 3.87 -4.98 5.71
C CYS A 118 4.16 -6.01 6.80
N LYS A 119 5.09 -6.94 6.55
CA LYS A 119 5.57 -7.89 7.57
C LYS A 119 6.99 -7.47 7.97
N ASP A 120 7.24 -7.31 9.26
CA ASP A 120 8.45 -6.70 9.86
C ASP A 120 9.72 -6.80 8.98
N ASP A 121 10.25 -8.02 8.80
CA ASP A 121 11.53 -8.28 8.14
C ASP A 121 11.44 -8.56 6.63
N LYS A 122 10.25 -8.47 6.02
CA LYS A 122 10.07 -8.79 4.61
C LYS A 122 10.12 -7.55 3.74
N LEU A 123 10.97 -7.61 2.72
CA LEU A 123 11.05 -6.61 1.65
C LEU A 123 9.77 -6.58 0.79
N SER A 124 9.09 -7.72 0.65
CA SER A 124 7.84 -7.83 -0.11
C SER A 124 6.67 -7.21 0.66
N ILE A 125 6.02 -6.23 0.02
CA ILE A 125 4.82 -5.57 0.52
C ILE A 125 3.64 -6.01 -0.34
N ALA A 126 2.64 -6.63 0.28
CA ALA A 126 1.38 -6.90 -0.42
C ALA A 126 0.56 -5.62 -0.48
N ALA A 127 0.04 -5.29 -1.66
CA ALA A 127 -0.72 -4.09 -1.92
C ALA A 127 -2.14 -4.40 -2.39
N GLY A 128 -3.03 -3.45 -2.19
CA GLY A 128 -4.39 -3.44 -2.72
C GLY A 128 -4.97 -2.03 -2.61
N TYR A 129 -6.10 -1.80 -3.25
CA TYR A 129 -6.81 -0.51 -3.15
C TYR A 129 -8.31 -0.71 -3.02
N SER A 130 -9.00 0.33 -2.55
CA SER A 130 -10.46 0.40 -2.60
C SER A 130 -10.90 1.17 -3.84
N GLY A 131 -11.67 0.50 -4.71
CA GLY A 131 -12.46 1.10 -5.77
C GLY A 131 -13.96 1.19 -5.44
N ARG A 132 -14.38 0.68 -4.27
CA ARG A 132 -15.79 0.66 -3.83
C ARG A 132 -16.20 1.87 -3.00
N PHE A 133 -15.23 2.54 -2.40
CA PHE A 133 -15.43 3.76 -1.62
C PHE A 133 -14.17 4.62 -1.67
N TYR A 134 -14.34 5.91 -1.39
CA TYR A 134 -13.28 6.91 -1.33
C TYR A 134 -13.30 7.62 0.03
N LEU A 135 -12.14 8.08 0.47
CA LEU A 135 -11.97 8.91 1.65
C LEU A 135 -12.05 10.39 1.26
N ASN A 136 -13.16 10.77 0.61
CA ASN A 136 -13.48 12.14 0.22
C ASN A 136 -15.01 12.36 0.31
N GLY A 137 -15.46 13.60 0.07
CA GLY A 137 -16.87 13.97 0.17
C GLY A 137 -17.76 13.59 -1.04
N HIS A 138 -17.20 12.99 -2.09
CA HIS A 138 -17.84 12.87 -3.41
C HIS A 138 -18.45 11.48 -3.69
N MET A 139 -18.76 10.70 -2.65
CA MET A 139 -19.35 9.38 -2.80
C MET A 139 -20.88 9.40 -2.91
N GLY A 140 -21.43 8.50 -3.73
CA GLY A 140 -22.86 8.17 -3.70
C GLY A 140 -23.22 7.21 -2.57
N GLY A 141 -24.52 6.95 -2.38
CA GLY A 141 -25.03 6.09 -1.28
C GLY A 141 -24.43 4.68 -1.24
N GLY A 142 -24.15 4.07 -2.40
CA GLY A 142 -23.49 2.76 -2.47
C GLY A 142 -22.07 2.78 -1.90
N GLY A 143 -21.29 3.83 -2.20
CA GLY A 143 -19.94 4.01 -1.65
C GLY A 143 -19.95 4.25 -0.15
N HIS A 144 -20.92 5.03 0.36
CA HIS A 144 -21.12 5.22 1.79
C HIS A 144 -21.40 3.90 2.53
N SER A 145 -22.27 3.05 2.00
CA SER A 145 -22.57 1.74 2.61
C SER A 145 -21.34 0.81 2.59
N CYS A 146 -20.54 0.83 1.51
CA CYS A 146 -19.30 0.06 1.45
C CYS A 146 -18.27 0.56 2.49
N LEU A 147 -18.13 1.88 2.64
CA LEU A 147 -17.26 2.47 3.65
C LEU A 147 -17.71 2.11 5.07
N GLU A 148 -19.01 2.20 5.37
CA GLU A 148 -19.55 1.81 6.68
C GLU A 148 -19.23 0.34 7.00
N GLY A 149 -19.43 -0.56 6.03
CA GLY A 149 -19.04 -1.97 6.17
C GLY A 149 -17.55 -2.14 6.47
N PHE A 150 -16.68 -1.39 5.77
CA PHE A 150 -15.24 -1.40 6.00
C PHE A 150 -14.87 -0.86 7.38
N VAL A 151 -15.45 0.26 7.83
CA VAL A 151 -15.22 0.81 9.18
C VAL A 151 -15.67 -0.17 10.26
N ASN A 152 -16.82 -0.82 10.09
CA ASN A 152 -17.29 -1.85 11.01
C ASN A 152 -16.31 -3.02 11.09
N PHE A 153 -15.77 -3.46 9.95
CA PHE A 153 -14.72 -4.47 9.91
C PHE A 153 -13.46 -4.03 10.68
N LEU A 154 -12.99 -2.80 10.48
CA LEU A 154 -11.84 -2.25 11.21
C LEU A 154 -12.07 -2.24 12.73
N ASN A 155 -13.27 -1.84 13.15
CA ASN A 155 -13.66 -1.78 14.56
C ASN A 155 -13.80 -3.16 15.21
N GLN A 156 -14.13 -4.21 14.44
CA GLN A 156 -14.18 -5.60 14.92
C GLN A 156 -12.79 -6.23 15.08
N ASN A 157 -11.78 -5.74 14.36
CA ASN A 157 -10.43 -6.31 14.31
C ASN A 157 -9.41 -5.39 15.00
N GLN A 158 -9.65 -5.03 16.26
CA GLN A 158 -8.78 -4.13 17.04
C GLN A 158 -7.41 -4.72 17.36
N ASN A 159 -7.26 -6.04 17.23
CA ASN A 159 -5.99 -6.75 17.38
C ASN A 159 -5.02 -6.49 16.21
N VAL A 160 -5.51 -6.00 15.07
CA VAL A 160 -4.67 -5.65 13.92
C VAL A 160 -4.01 -4.30 14.15
N GLN A 161 -2.71 -4.22 13.90
CA GLN A 161 -1.98 -2.96 13.93
C GLN A 161 -2.24 -2.18 12.63
N PHE A 162 -2.76 -0.97 12.77
CA PHE A 162 -2.98 -0.06 11.66
C PHE A 162 -2.06 1.16 11.78
N SER A 163 -1.68 1.71 10.63
CA SER A 163 -1.00 3.00 10.55
C SER A 163 -1.54 3.77 9.36
N GLU A 164 -2.07 4.97 9.62
CA GLU A 164 -2.71 5.81 8.61
C GLU A 164 -1.79 6.93 8.13
N TYR A 165 -1.86 7.18 6.83
CA TYR A 165 -1.03 8.16 6.15
C TYR A 165 -1.81 8.91 5.07
N ASN A 166 -1.29 10.07 4.71
CA ASN A 166 -1.65 10.80 3.51
C ASN A 166 -0.48 10.79 2.54
N CYS A 167 -0.75 10.55 1.27
CA CYS A 167 0.25 10.56 0.21
C CYS A 167 -0.08 11.64 -0.83
N THR A 168 0.85 12.57 -1.04
CA THR A 168 0.76 13.67 -2.02
C THR A 168 1.69 13.43 -3.21
N ALA A 169 1.99 12.17 -3.53
CA ALA A 169 2.83 11.85 -4.66
C ALA A 169 2.20 12.39 -5.95
N PRO A 170 2.99 12.97 -6.88
CA PRO A 170 2.51 13.36 -8.18
C PRO A 170 2.20 12.09 -8.98
N ILE A 171 0.93 11.69 -9.02
CA ILE A 171 0.49 10.50 -9.73
C ILE A 171 0.00 10.94 -11.10
N ASP A 172 0.73 10.56 -12.15
CA ASP A 172 0.24 10.63 -13.53
C ASP A 172 -0.89 9.61 -13.72
N GLU A 173 -1.90 9.96 -14.52
CA GLU A 173 -3.14 9.21 -14.69
C GLU A 173 -2.92 7.77 -15.18
N SER A 174 -1.81 7.52 -15.90
CA SER A 174 -1.45 6.20 -16.43
C SER A 174 -0.56 5.38 -15.50
N ALA A 175 0.15 6.01 -14.56
CA ALA A 175 1.26 5.41 -13.81
C ALA A 175 0.91 5.01 -12.37
N MET A 176 -0.34 5.22 -11.93
CA MET A 176 -0.78 4.93 -10.56
C MET A 176 -0.50 3.49 -10.09
N TRP A 177 -0.44 2.54 -11.01
CA TRP A 177 -0.21 1.13 -10.69
C TRP A 177 1.18 0.64 -11.11
N ASP A 178 2.03 1.56 -11.59
CA ASP A 178 3.36 1.25 -12.11
C ASP A 178 4.46 1.49 -11.07
N HIS A 179 4.10 2.05 -9.91
CA HIS A 179 5.02 2.30 -8.82
C HIS A 179 5.01 1.18 -7.76
N HIS A 180 6.20 0.81 -7.29
CA HIS A 180 6.35 -0.10 -6.15
C HIS A 180 5.72 0.52 -4.89
N PRO A 181 5.13 -0.26 -3.97
CA PRO A 181 4.54 0.24 -2.71
C PRO A 181 5.40 1.23 -1.91
N ASN A 182 6.73 1.06 -1.96
CA ASN A 182 7.67 1.99 -1.31
C ASN A 182 7.57 3.43 -1.82
N TYR A 183 7.15 3.67 -3.06
CA TYR A 183 6.90 5.01 -3.59
C TYR A 183 5.81 5.73 -2.78
N TYR A 184 4.70 5.04 -2.51
CA TYR A 184 3.58 5.56 -1.73
C TYR A 184 3.85 5.62 -0.22
N LEU A 185 4.93 5.00 0.23
CA LEU A 185 5.38 4.96 1.62
C LEU A 185 6.64 5.80 1.87
N ASP A 186 7.20 6.44 0.84
CA ASP A 186 8.35 7.33 0.96
C ASP A 186 7.96 8.58 1.74
N LEU A 187 8.75 8.94 2.75
CA LEU A 187 8.59 10.14 3.57
C LEU A 187 8.60 11.45 2.75
N LYS A 188 9.13 11.44 1.51
CA LYS A 188 9.03 12.59 0.60
C LYS A 188 7.58 12.90 0.19
N HIS A 189 6.74 11.88 0.09
CA HIS A 189 5.38 12.00 -0.41
C HIS A 189 4.34 11.58 0.63
N CYS A 190 4.74 10.84 1.65
CA CYS A 190 3.88 10.19 2.60
C CYS A 190 4.11 10.78 4.01
N SER A 191 3.04 11.28 4.62
CA SER A 191 3.07 11.84 5.98
C SER A 191 2.08 11.10 6.87
N GLN A 192 2.45 10.91 8.15
CA GLN A 192 1.59 10.28 9.13
C GLN A 192 0.32 11.12 9.33
N ALA A 193 -0.82 10.46 9.24
CA ALA A 193 -2.11 11.09 9.43
C ALA A 193 -2.76 10.62 10.73
N SER A 194 -3.99 11.07 10.95
CA SER A 194 -4.79 10.65 12.11
C SER A 194 -6.28 10.52 11.79
N TRP A 195 -6.64 10.50 10.49
CA TRP A 195 -8.02 10.47 10.01
C TRP A 195 -8.73 9.16 10.33
N LEU A 196 -8.00 8.09 10.68
CA LEU A 196 -8.59 6.79 11.02
C LEU A 196 -9.43 6.87 12.31
N TYR A 197 -8.99 7.65 13.29
CA TYR A 197 -9.73 7.84 14.55
C TYR A 197 -11.14 8.43 14.34
N PRO A 198 -11.32 9.62 13.72
CA PRO A 198 -12.65 10.16 13.50
C PRO A 198 -13.49 9.29 12.56
N LEU A 199 -12.86 8.61 11.59
CA LEU A 199 -13.55 7.69 10.69
C LEU A 199 -14.14 6.50 11.45
N ARG A 200 -13.37 5.89 12.36
CA ARG A 200 -13.84 4.80 13.25
C ARG A 200 -14.93 5.22 14.22
N ALA A 201 -14.97 6.51 14.58
CA ALA A 201 -16.02 7.12 15.37
C ALA A 201 -17.29 7.46 14.57
N GLY A 202 -17.35 7.09 13.28
CA GLY A 202 -18.53 7.29 12.42
C GLY A 202 -18.64 8.68 11.80
N ARG A 203 -17.56 9.49 11.82
CA ARG A 203 -17.58 10.77 11.10
C ARG A 203 -17.55 10.52 9.59
N SER A 204 -18.37 11.27 8.86
CA SER A 204 -18.36 11.27 7.40
C SER A 204 -17.01 11.77 6.88
N PRO A 205 -16.45 11.18 5.80
CA PRO A 205 -15.25 11.70 5.13
C PRO A 205 -15.32 13.21 4.81
N SER A 206 -16.48 13.73 4.42
CA SER A 206 -16.67 15.18 4.15
C SER A 206 -16.50 16.08 5.37
N SER A 207 -16.52 15.53 6.58
CA SER A 207 -16.41 16.25 7.85
C SER A 207 -15.06 16.05 8.55
N ILE A 208 -14.16 15.27 7.94
CA ILE A 208 -12.82 15.00 8.48
C ILE A 208 -11.85 15.99 7.86
N ASP A 209 -11.12 16.72 8.69
CA ASP A 209 -9.93 17.45 8.26
C ASP A 209 -8.79 16.44 8.12
N TRP A 210 -8.44 16.13 6.87
CA TRP A 210 -7.42 15.14 6.54
C TRP A 210 -6.01 15.52 7.00
N THR A 211 -5.76 16.81 7.25
CA THR A 211 -4.45 17.34 7.63
C THR A 211 -4.29 17.49 9.15
N GLN A 212 -5.41 17.48 9.88
CA GLN A 212 -5.39 17.63 11.33
C GLN A 212 -4.81 16.39 12.01
N GLN A 213 -4.00 16.62 13.05
CA GLN A 213 -3.57 15.58 13.99
C GLN A 213 -4.62 15.46 15.10
N HIS A 214 -5.24 14.28 15.20
CA HIS A 214 -6.24 13.91 16.19
C HIS A 214 -5.54 13.08 17.27
N ALA A 215 -5.72 13.48 18.53
CA ALA A 215 -5.21 12.72 19.65
C ALA A 215 -6.00 11.41 19.78
N TYR A 216 -5.29 10.28 19.71
CA TYR A 216 -5.82 8.99 20.12
C TYR A 216 -6.09 9.03 21.63
N MET A 217 -7.36 9.17 22.03
CA MET A 217 -7.72 9.02 23.43
C MET A 217 -7.72 7.53 23.76
N SER A 218 -6.87 7.10 24.69
CA SER A 218 -6.95 5.76 25.26
C SER A 218 -8.37 5.53 25.82
N PRO A 219 -8.97 4.33 25.63
CA PRO A 219 -10.22 4.01 26.28
C PRO A 219 -10.07 4.26 27.78
N LYS A 220 -10.93 5.10 28.35
CA LYS A 220 -11.00 5.24 29.80
C LYS A 220 -11.24 3.84 30.37
N GLN A 221 -10.28 3.33 31.13
CA GLN A 221 -10.54 2.21 32.02
C GLN A 221 -11.76 2.61 32.85
N SER A 222 -12.85 1.88 32.68
CA SER A 222 -14.01 2.04 33.54
C SER A 222 -13.54 1.63 34.92
N ASP A 223 -13.36 2.61 35.80
CA ASP A 223 -13.28 2.35 37.24
C ASP A 223 -14.58 1.63 37.61
N GLN A 224 -14.49 0.30 37.72
CA GLN A 224 -15.46 -0.49 38.44
C GLN A 224 -15.42 0.00 39.88
N LEU A 225 -16.32 0.92 40.19
CA LEU A 225 -16.75 1.23 41.55
C LEU A 225 -17.25 -0.07 42.16
N LEU A 226 -16.39 -0.67 42.97
CA LEU A 226 -16.79 -1.61 44.01
C LEU A 226 -17.71 -0.84 44.98
N SER A 227 -18.99 -1.18 44.96
CA SER A 227 -19.93 -0.96 46.05
C SER A 227 -20.33 -2.31 46.63
#